data_AF-A0A256W6B8-F1
#
_entry.id   AF-A0A256W6B8-F1
#
_cell.length_a   1.000
_cell.length_b   1.000
_cell.length_c   1.000
_cell.angle_alpha   90.00
_cell.angle_beta   90.00
_cell.angle_gamma   90.00
#
_symmetry.space_group_name_H-M   'P 1'
#
loop_
_entity.id
_entity.type
_entity.pdbx_description
1 polymer ?
#
loop_
_entity_poly.entity_id
_entity_poly.type
_entity_poly.pdbx_seq_one_letter_code
_entity_poly.pdbx_strand_id
1 'polypeptide(L)'
;MSLKLIADSGSTKTHWLIKNESEIIREFYTQGVNPYFVSTDDLIEILVSNTSTEERNAIAQIQFYGAGCSGDEKCSIIKSAFVKLFANANIEVNSDLLGSQY
;
A
#
# COMPACT_ATOMS: atom_id res chain seq x y z
N MET A 1 17.93 1.88 9.26
CA MET A 1 17.03 2.92 8.74
C MET A 1 15.71 2.25 8.44
N SER A 2 14.58 2.84 8.85
CA SER A 2 13.25 2.24 8.68
C SER A 2 12.56 2.86 7.47
N LEU A 3 12.17 2.05 6.48
CA LEU A 3 11.43 2.55 5.33
C LEU A 3 9.92 2.47 5.57
N LYS A 4 9.21 3.46 5.04
CA LYS A 4 7.75 3.52 5.03
C LYS A 4 7.25 3.47 3.59
N LEU A 5 6.26 2.63 3.34
CA LEU A 5 5.48 2.62 2.11
C LEU A 5 4.14 3.30 2.38
N ILE A 6 3.84 4.37 1.66
CA ILE A 6 2.58 5.10 1.74
C ILE A 6 1.88 4.95 0.39
N ALA A 7 0.58 4.68 0.43
CA ALA A 7 -0.23 4.51 -0.75
C ALA A 7 -1.50 5.35 -0.63
N ASP A 8 -1.78 6.14 -1.67
CA ASP A 8 -3.05 6.85 -1.85
C ASP A 8 -3.73 6.32 -3.11
N SER A 9 -4.81 5.57 -2.92
CA SER A 9 -5.52 4.82 -3.95
C SER A 9 -6.89 5.40 -4.23
N GLY A 10 -6.94 6.23 -5.28
CA GLY A 10 -8.18 6.63 -5.90
C GLY A 10 -8.82 5.53 -6.75
N SER A 11 -9.93 5.85 -7.40
CA SER A 11 -10.71 4.92 -8.23
C SER A 11 -10.02 4.50 -9.53
N THR A 12 -9.07 5.28 -10.05
CA THR A 12 -8.39 5.01 -11.34
C THR A 12 -6.89 4.82 -11.23
N LYS A 13 -6.25 5.40 -10.22
CA LYS A 13 -4.80 5.34 -10.01
C LYS A 13 -4.48 5.22 -8.54
N THR A 14 -3.35 4.60 -8.25
CA THR A 14 -2.75 4.58 -6.92
C THR A 14 -1.38 5.23 -6.98
N HIS A 15 -1.14 6.16 -6.08
CA HIS A 15 0.14 6.82 -5.88
C HIS A 15 0.88 6.13 -4.72
N TRP A 16 2.12 5.73 -4.94
CA TRP A 16 2.96 5.04 -3.98
C TRP A 16 4.23 5.82 -3.69
N LEU A 17 4.54 5.96 -2.41
CA LEU A 17 5.75 6.61 -1.91
C LEU A 17 6.51 5.65 -1.00
N ILE A 18 7.80 5.44 -1.31
CA ILE A 18 8.76 4.82 -0.39
C ILE A 18 9.62 5.94 0.17
N LYS A 19 9.58 6.13 1.48
CA LYS A 19 10.32 7.20 2.17
C LYS A 19 11.01 6.71 3.43
N ASN A 20 12.04 7.43 3.84
CA ASN A 20 12.55 7.36 5.21
C ASN A 20 11.99 8.56 6.01
N GLU A 21 12.56 8.87 7.17
CA GLU A 21 12.10 9.99 8.01
C GLU A 21 12.37 11.37 7.38
N SER A 22 13.37 11.48 6.51
CA SER A 22 13.89 12.75 6.01
C SER A 22 13.50 13.05 4.57
N GLU A 23 13.33 12.02 3.72
CA GLU A 23 13.12 12.19 2.29
C GLU A 23 12.31 11.06 1.65
N ILE A 24 11.75 11.37 0.47
CA ILE A 24 11.15 10.39 -0.44
C ILE A 24 12.29 9.75 -1.22
N ILE A 25 12.42 8.43 -1.11
CA ILE A 25 13.45 7.65 -1.82
C ILE A 25 12.93 7.26 -3.19
N ARG A 26 11.63 6.95 -3.29
CA ARG A 26 11.01 6.52 -4.53
C ARG A 26 9.54 6.88 -4.58
N GLU A 27 9.08 7.21 -5.77
CA GLU A 27 7.70 7.51 -6.10
C GLU A 27 7.31 6.73 -7.36
N PHE A 28 6.11 6.12 -7.36
CA PHE A 28 5.57 5.44 -8.53
C PHE A 28 4.04 5.38 -8.51
N TYR A 29 3.46 5.06 -9.66
CA TYR A 29 2.01 5.01 -9.84
C TYR A 29 1.58 3.67 -10.43
N THR A 30 0.44 3.17 -9.98
CA THR A 30 -0.20 1.97 -10.51
C THR A 30 -1.66 2.24 -10.85
N GLN A 31 -2.36 1.24 -11.36
CA GLN A 31 -3.83 1.25 -11.42
C GLN A 31 -4.45 1.44 -10.03
N GLY A 32 -5.70 1.91 -10.00
CA GLY A 32 -6.48 2.07 -8.78
C GLY A 32 -6.65 0.74 -8.03
N VAL A 33 -6.29 0.73 -6.75
CA VAL A 33 -6.40 -0.44 -5.88
C VAL A 33 -7.66 -0.33 -5.04
N ASN A 34 -8.75 -0.82 -5.60
CA ASN A 34 -10.04 -0.85 -4.92
C ASN A 34 -10.39 -2.31 -4.56
N PRO A 35 -10.62 -2.65 -3.27
CA PRO A 35 -10.90 -4.02 -2.83
C PRO A 35 -12.23 -4.61 -3.33
N TYR A 36 -13.06 -3.82 -4.03
CA TYR A 36 -14.22 -4.32 -4.76
C TYR A 36 -13.86 -4.93 -6.13
N PHE A 37 -12.72 -4.56 -6.71
CA PHE A 37 -12.32 -4.94 -8.07
C PHE A 37 -10.95 -5.62 -8.14
N VAL A 38 -10.10 -5.40 -7.14
CA VAL A 38 -8.73 -5.92 -7.07
C VAL A 38 -8.67 -7.00 -5.99
N SER A 39 -8.24 -8.20 -6.37
CA SER A 39 -8.04 -9.31 -5.42
C SER A 39 -6.71 -9.18 -4.68
N THR A 40 -6.53 -10.02 -3.64
CA THR A 40 -5.25 -10.11 -2.92
C THR A 40 -4.10 -10.50 -3.87
N ASP A 41 -4.33 -11.42 -4.79
CA ASP A 41 -3.27 -11.90 -5.69
C ASP A 41 -2.93 -10.86 -6.76
N ASP A 42 -3.91 -10.15 -7.31
CA ASP A 42 -3.67 -9.02 -8.22
C ASP A 42 -2.81 -7.93 -7.55
N LEU A 43 -3.13 -7.57 -6.30
CA LEU A 43 -2.35 -6.60 -5.55
C LEU A 43 -0.93 -7.09 -5.29
N ILE A 44 -0.74 -8.39 -5.03
CA ILE A 44 0.59 -8.98 -4.90
C ILE A 44 1.38 -8.83 -6.19
N GLU A 45 0.80 -9.15 -7.34
CA GLU A 45 1.47 -9.00 -8.64
C GLU A 45 1.87 -7.55 -8.93
N ILE A 46 0.97 -6.61 -8.64
CA ILE A 46 1.24 -5.17 -8.75
C ILE A 46 2.46 -4.79 -7.90
N LEU A 47 2.48 -5.21 -6.63
CA LEU A 47 3.55 -4.86 -5.70
C LEU A 47 4.88 -5.53 -6.06
N VAL A 48 4.86 -6.81 -6.44
CA VAL A 48 6.06 -7.55 -6.90
C VAL A 48 6.67 -6.91 -8.15
N SER A 49 5.83 -6.43 -9.07
CA SER A 49 6.31 -5.81 -10.31
C SER A 49 6.91 -4.42 -10.10
N ASN A 50 6.52 -3.73 -9.03
CA ASN A 50 6.94 -2.35 -8.77
C ASN A 50 7.95 -2.21 -7.62
N THR A 51 8.17 -3.26 -6.83
CA THR A 51 9.11 -3.25 -5.69
C THR A 51 10.14 -4.36 -5.79
N SER A 52 11.37 -4.07 -5.38
CA SER A 52 12.43 -5.08 -5.29
C SER A 52 12.29 -5.91 -4.00
N THR A 53 12.95 -7.05 -3.94
CA THR A 53 13.02 -7.85 -2.70
C THR A 53 13.73 -7.10 -1.57
N GLU A 54 14.72 -6.28 -1.88
CA GLU A 54 15.43 -5.46 -0.89
C GLU A 54 14.54 -4.38 -0.29
N GLU A 55 13.77 -3.68 -1.14
CA GLU A 55 12.77 -2.69 -0.68
C GLU A 55 11.74 -3.33 0.24
N ARG A 56 11.18 -4.49 -0.16
CA ARG A 56 10.18 -5.23 0.63
C ARG A 56 10.70 -5.64 2.01
N ASN A 57 11.97 -6.05 2.10
CA ASN A 57 12.58 -6.43 3.38
C ASN A 57 12.92 -5.23 4.26
N ALA A 58 13.17 -4.05 3.67
CA ALA A 58 13.53 -2.83 4.39
C ALA A 58 12.32 -2.01 4.86
N ILE A 59 11.15 -2.21 4.25
CA ILE A 59 9.89 -1.56 4.65
C ILE A 59 9.41 -2.14 5.98
N ALA A 60 9.29 -1.26 6.98
CA ALA A 60 8.84 -1.60 8.34
C ALA A 60 7.48 -0.98 8.69
N GLN A 61 6.97 -0.04 7.88
CA GLN A 61 5.63 0.51 8.06
C GLN A 61 4.94 0.69 6.71
N ILE A 62 3.66 0.32 6.64
CA ILE A 62 2.81 0.50 5.46
C ILE A 62 1.57 1.27 5.87
N GLN A 63 1.27 2.33 5.13
CA GLN A 63 0.04 3.12 5.28
C GLN A 63 -0.68 3.17 3.94
N PHE A 64 -1.84 2.52 3.86
CA PHE A 64 -2.67 2.53 2.67
C PHE A 64 -3.94 3.32 2.94
N TYR A 65 -4.22 4.28 2.08
CA TYR A 65 -5.46 5.06 2.04
C TYR A 65 -6.12 4.76 0.71
N GLY A 66 -7.37 4.29 0.72
CA GLY A 66 -8.02 4.00 -0.56
C GLY A 66 -9.52 3.91 -0.51
N ALA A 67 -10.12 4.20 -1.65
CA ALA A 67 -11.56 4.11 -1.83
C ALA A 67 -12.02 2.64 -1.70
N GLY A 68 -13.07 2.40 -0.92
CA GLY A 68 -13.64 1.06 -0.72
C GLY A 68 -13.10 0.29 0.49
N CYS A 69 -12.13 0.81 1.23
CA CYS A 69 -11.71 0.29 2.53
C CYS A 69 -12.65 0.77 3.66
N SER A 70 -13.95 0.51 3.54
CA SER A 70 -14.99 1.00 4.47
C SER A 70 -15.52 -0.07 5.45
N GLY A 71 -14.92 -1.27 5.48
CA GLY A 71 -15.29 -2.35 6.39
C GLY A 71 -14.21 -3.42 6.53
N ASP A 72 -14.25 -4.18 7.62
CA ASP A 72 -13.20 -5.13 8.02
C ASP A 72 -12.85 -6.16 6.94
N GLU A 73 -13.85 -6.70 6.25
CA GLU A 73 -13.65 -7.70 5.20
C GLU A 73 -12.81 -7.16 4.03
N LYS A 74 -13.13 -5.94 3.56
CA LYS A 74 -12.45 -5.33 2.41
C LYS A 74 -11.06 -4.84 2.77
N CYS A 75 -10.89 -4.28 3.96
CA CYS A 75 -9.57 -3.96 4.50
C CYS A 75 -8.70 -5.23 4.63
N SER A 76 -9.31 -6.38 4.94
CA SER A 76 -8.59 -7.66 5.05
C SER A 76 -8.00 -8.14 3.72
N ILE A 77 -8.66 -7.88 2.58
CA ILE A 77 -8.14 -8.25 1.24
C ILE A 77 -6.80 -7.53 0.98
N ILE A 78 -6.77 -6.22 1.24
CA ILE A 78 -5.58 -5.37 1.06
C ILE A 78 -4.51 -5.76 2.09
N LYS A 79 -4.89 -5.88 3.37
CA LYS A 79 -3.97 -6.24 4.44
C LYS A 79 -3.31 -7.61 4.21
N SER A 80 -4.07 -8.57 3.68
CA SER A 80 -3.55 -9.91 3.37
C SER A 80 -2.46 -9.89 2.30
N ALA A 81 -2.58 -9.04 1.28
CA ALA A 81 -1.53 -8.86 0.28
C ALA A 81 -0.26 -8.28 0.91
N PHE A 82 -0.41 -7.26 1.75
CA PHE A 82 0.72 -6.64 2.44
C PHE A 82 1.41 -7.61 3.41
N VAL A 83 0.67 -8.36 4.23
CA VAL A 83 1.26 -9.33 5.16
C VAL A 83 2.07 -10.41 4.42
N LYS A 84 1.60 -10.87 3.25
CA LYS A 84 2.32 -11.86 2.44
C LYS A 84 3.65 -11.36 1.89
N LEU A 85 3.75 -10.06 1.59
CA LEU A 85 4.93 -9.46 0.94
C LEU A 85 5.89 -8.75 1.90
N PHE A 86 5.37 -8.23 3.02
CA PHE A 86 6.10 -7.37 3.94
C PHE A 86 6.00 -7.95 5.37
N ALA A 87 6.67 -9.09 5.58
CA ALA A 87 6.54 -9.89 6.80
C ALA A 87 6.89 -9.14 8.11
N ASN A 88 7.72 -8.10 8.01
CA ASN A 88 8.21 -7.34 9.17
C ASN A 88 7.52 -5.96 9.32
N ALA A 89 6.55 -5.64 8.45
CA ALA A 89 5.94 -4.31 8.44
C ALA A 89 4.71 -4.21 9.34
N ASN A 90 4.59 -3.09 10.03
CA ASN A 90 3.32 -2.69 10.64
C ASN A 90 2.38 -2.11 9.56
N ILE A 91 1.18 -2.67 9.41
CA ILE A 91 0.27 -2.39 8.30
C ILE A 91 -0.99 -1.69 8.78
N GLU A 92 -1.20 -0.48 8.29
CA GLU A 92 -2.40 0.35 8.49
C GLU A 92 -3.13 0.50 7.15
N VAL A 93 -4.41 0.13 7.12
CA VAL A 93 -5.28 0.26 5.94
C VAL A 93 -6.49 1.10 6.35
N ASN A 94 -6.66 2.23 5.69
CA ASN A 94 -7.67 3.24 6.00
C ASN A 94 -8.50 3.59 4.75
N SER A 95 -9.72 4.07 4.97
CA SER A 95 -10.54 4.61 3.89
C SER A 95 -10.02 5.97 3.40
N ASP A 96 -10.20 6.26 2.11
CA ASP A 96 -9.89 7.51 1.40
C ASP A 96 -10.35 8.80 2.12
N LEU A 97 -11.45 8.74 2.89
CA LEU A 97 -11.98 9.85 3.68
C LEU A 97 -10.98 10.46 4.69
N LEU A 98 -9.89 9.75 5.03
CA LEU A 98 -8.79 10.25 5.86
C LEU A 98 -7.56 10.71 5.06
N GLY A 99 -7.45 10.35 3.78
CA GLY A 99 -6.29 10.63 2.93
C GLY A 99 -6.18 12.08 2.47
N SER A 100 -7.31 12.81 2.38
CA SER A 100 -7.33 14.22 1.93
C SER A 100 -6.65 15.23 2.89
N GLN A 101 -5.96 14.79 3.94
CA GLN A 101 -5.27 15.65 4.91
C GLN A 101 -3.75 15.46 4.98
N TYR A 102 -3.14 14.56 4.20
CA TYR A 102 -1.71 14.26 4.25
C TYR A 102 -0.96 14.59 2.96
#